data_AF-A0A4P2QUA7-F1
#
_entry.id   AF-A0A4P2QUA7-F1
#
_cell.length_a   1.000
_cell.length_b   1.000
_cell.length_c   1.000
_cell.angle_alpha   90.00
_cell.angle_beta   90.00
_cell.angle_gamma   90.00
#
_symmetry.space_group_name_H-M   'P 1'
#
loop_
_entity.id
_entity.type
_entity.pdbx_description
1 polymer ?
#
loop_
_entity_poly.entity_id
_entity_poly.type
_entity_poly.pdbx_seq_one_letter_code
_entity_poly.pdbx_strand_id
1 'polypeptide(L)'
;MPPTRLLRSTEIPQADNLANVRRVLEALAGGASAKDEIAQQTGISVRHVGYALAAARVLGWLGDDDVSITPAGRGLLAVPPGTADERAQLRRAIFACDVVKEVAPDLFEPAAPTVVALARRLYRSTAGIAKETARRRAQTLLAWRSQVLEQQLPLFPRRPRKRRAAATAGASVEAAPFAGDAAAPAASAETAPFAGDEAAPAPGEATSLPVAPGESDAPAADRPAQARRAPGRSRR
;
A
#
# COMPACT_ATOMS: atom_id res chain seq x y z
N MET A 1 27.32 -0.86 17.91
CA MET A 1 25.98 -1.27 17.41
C MET A 1 25.06 -0.07 17.55
N PRO A 2 24.28 0.30 16.51
CA PRO A 2 23.12 1.17 16.73
C PRO A 2 22.10 0.44 17.63
N PRO A 3 21.26 1.16 18.39
CA PRO A 3 20.18 0.53 19.13
C PRO A 3 19.13 -0.01 18.15
N THR A 4 18.85 -1.32 18.21
CA THR A 4 17.77 -1.95 17.43
C THR A 4 16.44 -1.30 17.84
N ARG A 5 15.80 -0.57 16.93
CA ARG A 5 14.51 0.07 17.23
C ARG A 5 13.44 -1.00 17.12
N LEU A 6 12.66 -1.22 18.17
CA LEU A 6 11.48 -2.06 18.05
C LEU A 6 10.48 -1.37 17.11
N LEU A 7 10.40 -1.89 15.89
CA LEU A 7 9.51 -1.43 14.85
C LEU A 7 8.05 -1.67 15.25
N ARG A 8 7.18 -0.78 14.80
CA ARG A 8 5.72 -0.92 14.93
C ARG A 8 5.20 -1.77 13.77
N SER A 9 4.16 -2.58 14.00
CA SER A 9 3.52 -3.38 12.94
C SER A 9 2.98 -2.55 11.75
N THR A 10 2.74 -1.25 11.98
CA THR A 10 2.34 -0.25 10.96
C THR A 10 3.50 0.30 10.13
N GLU A 11 4.74 0.21 10.61
CA GLU A 11 5.95 0.70 9.91
C GLU A 11 6.45 -0.32 8.87
N ILE A 12 6.03 -1.58 8.98
CA ILE A 12 6.26 -2.59 7.94
C ILE A 12 5.23 -2.36 6.81
N PRO A 13 5.58 -2.45 5.51
CA PRO A 13 4.62 -2.34 4.40
C PRO A 13 3.73 -3.60 4.25
N GLN A 14 2.56 -3.47 3.61
CA GLN A 14 1.72 -4.62 3.22
C GLN A 14 1.24 -4.57 1.75
N ALA A 15 1.55 -3.50 1.03
CA ALA A 15 1.18 -3.35 -0.38
C ALA A 15 2.21 -4.07 -1.26
N ASP A 16 1.93 -5.32 -1.63
CA ASP A 16 2.85 -6.16 -2.42
C ASP A 16 3.16 -5.58 -3.82
N ASN A 17 2.32 -4.68 -4.33
CA ASN A 17 2.40 -4.08 -5.66
C ASN A 17 2.72 -2.57 -5.59
N LEU A 18 3.90 -2.17 -6.07
CA LEU A 18 4.38 -0.78 -6.07
C LEU A 18 3.64 0.11 -7.06
N ALA A 19 3.14 -0.42 -8.17
CA ALA A 19 2.32 0.34 -9.12
C ALA A 19 0.95 0.72 -8.52
N ASN A 20 0.43 -0.06 -7.55
CA ASN A 20 -0.73 0.35 -6.75
C ASN A 20 -0.39 1.49 -5.77
N VAL A 21 0.81 1.48 -5.17
CA VAL A 21 1.30 2.60 -4.34
C VAL A 21 1.41 3.88 -5.17
N ARG A 22 1.95 3.78 -6.39
CA ARG A 22 2.01 4.89 -7.34
C ARG A 22 0.62 5.41 -7.73
N ARG A 23 -0.34 4.54 -8.09
CA ARG A 23 -1.72 4.98 -8.44
C ARG A 23 -2.39 5.77 -7.32
N VAL A 24 -2.14 5.40 -6.06
CA VAL A 24 -2.63 6.15 -4.90
C VAL A 24 -1.97 7.53 -4.79
N LEU A 25 -0.66 7.63 -5.03
CA LEU A 25 0.02 8.94 -5.15
C LEU A 25 -0.49 9.78 -6.32
N GLU A 26 -0.81 9.16 -7.47
CA GLU A 26 -1.39 9.83 -8.63
C GLU A 26 -2.80 10.38 -8.34
N ALA A 27 -3.63 9.64 -7.59
CA ALA A 27 -4.94 10.12 -7.13
C ALA A 27 -4.84 11.27 -6.13
N LEU A 28 -3.95 11.16 -5.12
CA LEU A 28 -3.67 12.25 -4.18
C LEU A 28 -3.16 13.51 -4.91
N ALA A 29 -2.29 13.37 -5.90
CA ALA A 29 -1.81 14.48 -6.72
C ALA A 29 -2.91 15.06 -7.64
N GLY A 30 -3.92 14.27 -7.98
CA GLY A 30 -5.15 14.71 -8.64
C GLY A 30 -6.16 15.42 -7.72
N GLY A 31 -5.85 15.57 -6.43
CA GLY A 31 -6.69 16.24 -5.44
C GLY A 31 -7.59 15.32 -4.61
N ALA A 32 -7.51 13.99 -4.80
CA ALA A 32 -8.24 13.06 -3.95
C ALA A 32 -7.76 13.14 -2.49
N SER A 33 -8.69 13.00 -1.54
CA SER A 33 -8.38 13.09 -0.10
C SER A 33 -9.03 11.98 0.74
N ALA A 34 -10.17 11.44 0.31
CA ALA A 34 -10.83 10.33 1.00
C ALA A 34 -10.33 8.97 0.48
N LYS A 35 -10.22 7.96 1.36
CA LYS A 35 -9.79 6.60 0.98
C LYS A 35 -10.74 5.93 -0.01
N ASP A 36 -12.03 6.24 0.07
CA ASP A 36 -13.07 5.72 -0.82
C ASP A 36 -13.08 6.44 -2.19
N GLU A 37 -12.73 7.72 -2.22
CA GLU A 37 -12.50 8.49 -3.44
C GLU A 37 -11.27 7.97 -4.19
N ILE A 38 -10.15 7.80 -3.49
CA ILE A 38 -8.94 7.16 -4.04
C ILE A 38 -9.27 5.75 -4.55
N ALA A 39 -10.10 4.98 -3.82
CA ALA A 39 -10.53 3.65 -4.26
C ALA A 39 -11.33 3.69 -5.58
N GLN A 40 -12.27 4.63 -5.72
CA GLN A 40 -13.01 4.84 -6.97
C GLN A 40 -12.08 5.26 -8.12
N GLN A 41 -11.22 6.27 -7.92
CA GLN A 41 -10.35 6.80 -8.96
C GLN A 41 -9.31 5.77 -9.45
N THR A 42 -8.78 4.94 -8.55
CA THR A 42 -7.74 3.96 -8.87
C THR A 42 -8.25 2.56 -9.24
N GLY A 43 -9.51 2.24 -8.92
CA GLY A 43 -10.07 0.89 -9.02
C GLY A 43 -9.50 -0.10 -7.99
N ILE A 44 -8.86 0.39 -6.93
CA ILE A 44 -8.24 -0.41 -5.86
C ILE A 44 -9.19 -0.45 -4.66
N SER A 45 -9.45 -1.61 -4.04
CA SER A 45 -10.33 -1.65 -2.88
C SER A 45 -9.76 -0.90 -1.67
N VAL A 46 -10.64 -0.27 -0.87
CA VAL A 46 -10.31 0.65 0.26
C VAL A 46 -9.25 0.07 1.21
N ARG A 47 -9.31 -1.24 1.49
CA ARG A 47 -8.32 -1.95 2.31
C ARG A 47 -6.91 -1.90 1.71
N HIS A 48 -6.79 -2.09 0.40
CA HIS A 48 -5.52 -1.99 -0.33
C HIS A 48 -5.06 -0.54 -0.52
N VAL A 49 -5.98 0.43 -0.61
CA VAL A 49 -5.64 1.86 -0.53
C VAL A 49 -4.98 2.18 0.82
N GLY A 50 -5.54 1.68 1.93
CA GLY A 50 -4.93 1.82 3.26
C GLY A 50 -3.52 1.22 3.36
N TYR A 51 -3.28 0.05 2.76
CA TYR A 51 -1.94 -0.55 2.69
C TYR A 51 -0.98 0.20 1.77
N ALA A 52 -1.48 0.81 0.69
CA ALA A 52 -0.71 1.61 -0.25
C ALA A 52 -0.28 2.96 0.35
N LEU A 53 -1.17 3.66 1.06
CA LEU A 53 -0.85 4.88 1.81
C LEU A 53 0.23 4.63 2.86
N ALA A 54 0.07 3.56 3.66
CA ALA A 54 1.08 3.17 4.65
C ALA A 54 2.45 2.85 4.01
N ALA A 55 2.47 2.15 2.86
CA ALA A 55 3.69 1.90 2.11
C ALA A 55 4.32 3.19 1.55
N ALA A 56 3.52 4.13 1.02
CA ALA A 56 4.00 5.41 0.52
C ALA A 56 4.64 6.28 1.62
N ARG A 57 4.06 6.27 2.83
CA ARG A 57 4.64 6.96 4.00
C ARG A 57 5.96 6.32 4.44
N VAL A 58 6.01 4.98 4.53
CA VAL A 58 7.21 4.22 4.89
C VAL A 58 8.35 4.40 3.86
N LEU A 59 8.01 4.61 2.58
CA LEU A 59 8.96 4.92 1.51
C LEU A 59 9.30 6.43 1.38
N GLY A 60 8.77 7.28 2.27
CA GLY A 60 9.06 8.72 2.30
C GLY A 60 8.42 9.52 1.16
N TRP A 61 7.37 9.00 0.53
CA TRP A 61 6.62 9.70 -0.54
C TRP A 61 5.42 10.50 -0.03
N LEU A 62 4.91 10.16 1.16
CA LEU A 62 3.92 10.94 1.92
C LEU A 62 4.52 11.41 3.25
N GLY A 63 4.05 12.55 3.74
CA GLY A 63 4.26 13.01 5.11
C GLY A 63 3.40 12.26 6.12
N ASP A 64 3.56 12.60 7.40
CA ASP A 64 2.82 11.97 8.52
C ASP A 64 1.32 12.30 8.55
N ASP A 65 0.87 13.25 7.70
CA ASP A 65 -0.52 13.66 7.51
C ASP A 65 -1.30 12.81 6.49
N ASP A 66 -0.65 11.83 5.84
CA ASP A 66 -1.19 10.98 4.76
C ASP A 66 -1.67 11.70 3.48
N VAL A 67 -1.54 13.03 3.40
CA VAL A 67 -2.02 13.85 2.26
C VAL A 67 -0.87 14.64 1.61
N SER A 68 0.10 15.13 2.38
CA SER A 68 1.22 15.90 1.84
C SER A 68 2.22 15.00 1.10
N ILE A 69 2.18 15.04 -0.23
CA ILE A 69 3.20 14.41 -1.07
C ILE A 69 4.54 15.10 -0.85
N THR A 70 5.60 14.34 -0.59
CA THR A 70 6.95 14.85 -0.33
C THR A 70 7.67 15.26 -1.63
N PRO A 71 8.83 15.94 -1.56
CA PRO A 71 9.67 16.14 -2.74
C PRO A 71 10.07 14.82 -3.44
N ALA A 72 10.27 13.74 -2.69
CA ALA A 72 10.57 12.41 -3.25
C ALA A 72 9.34 11.79 -3.95
N GLY A 73 8.14 11.93 -3.36
CA GLY A 73 6.89 11.51 -4.00
C GLY A 73 6.61 12.27 -5.30
N ARG A 74 6.81 13.59 -5.31
CA ARG A 74 6.75 14.41 -6.54
C ARG A 74 7.80 14.00 -7.58
N GLY A 75 9.02 13.68 -7.13
CA GLY A 75 10.08 13.16 -8.00
C GLY A 75 9.70 11.87 -8.73
N LEU A 76 9.03 10.93 -8.04
CA LEU A 76 8.52 9.70 -8.64
C LEU A 76 7.41 9.98 -9.67
N LEU A 77 6.46 10.85 -9.32
CA LEU A 77 5.32 11.18 -10.18
C LEU A 77 5.73 11.90 -11.48
N ALA A 78 6.77 12.73 -11.44
CA ALA A 78 7.31 13.42 -12.61
C ALA A 78 7.92 12.46 -13.67
N VAL A 79 8.24 11.23 -13.30
CA VAL A 79 8.76 10.20 -14.21
C VAL A 79 7.63 9.32 -14.74
N PRO A 80 7.56 8.99 -16.04
CA PRO A 80 6.50 8.13 -16.58
C PRO A 80 6.52 6.70 -16.02
N PRO A 81 5.35 6.07 -15.79
CA PRO A 81 5.28 4.72 -15.23
C PRO A 81 5.76 3.63 -16.21
N GLY A 82 6.40 2.58 -15.68
CA GLY A 82 7.00 1.46 -16.40
C GLY A 82 8.45 1.72 -16.89
N THR A 83 8.97 2.94 -16.72
CA THR A 83 10.31 3.33 -17.22
C THR A 83 11.46 2.77 -16.37
N ALA A 84 12.67 2.82 -16.94
CA ALA A 84 13.89 2.51 -16.19
C ALA A 84 14.15 3.53 -15.07
N ASP A 85 13.86 4.81 -15.32
CA ASP A 85 14.01 5.89 -14.35
C ASP A 85 13.04 5.77 -13.18
N GLU A 86 11.81 5.29 -13.42
CA GLU A 86 10.87 4.95 -12.34
C GLU A 86 11.48 3.84 -11.47
N ARG A 87 11.94 2.73 -12.05
CA ARG A 87 12.58 1.64 -11.29
C ARG A 87 13.81 2.12 -10.53
N ALA A 88 14.58 3.07 -11.07
CA ALA A 88 15.70 3.68 -10.37
C ALA A 88 15.25 4.51 -9.15
N GLN A 89 14.14 5.26 -9.25
CA GLN A 89 13.56 5.97 -8.10
C GLN A 89 12.92 5.03 -7.07
N LEU A 90 12.17 4.01 -7.50
CA LEU A 90 11.64 2.96 -6.63
C LEU A 90 12.77 2.28 -5.85
N ARG A 91 13.87 1.89 -6.53
CA ARG A 91 15.05 1.29 -5.90
C ARG A 91 15.69 2.23 -4.87
N ARG A 92 15.87 3.50 -5.21
CA ARG A 92 16.42 4.52 -4.31
C ARG A 92 15.56 4.70 -3.06
N ALA A 93 14.23 4.77 -3.20
CA ALA A 93 13.31 4.90 -2.06
C ALA A 93 13.34 3.67 -1.13
N ILE A 94 13.29 2.46 -1.69
CA ILE A 94 13.33 1.22 -0.91
C ILE A 94 14.69 1.06 -0.20
N PHE A 95 15.80 1.44 -0.84
CA PHE A 95 17.13 1.42 -0.21
C PHE A 95 17.32 2.54 0.82
N ALA A 96 16.66 3.69 0.64
CA ALA A 96 16.66 4.80 1.59
C ALA A 96 15.76 4.57 2.81
N CYS A 97 14.78 3.66 2.73
CA CYS A 97 13.86 3.33 3.82
C CYS A 97 14.56 2.62 4.99
N ASP A 98 14.54 3.22 6.19
CA ASP A 98 15.24 2.67 7.37
C ASP A 98 14.69 1.32 7.83
N VAL A 99 13.37 1.10 7.70
CA VAL A 99 12.71 -0.19 7.98
C VAL A 99 13.32 -1.30 7.11
N VAL A 100 13.64 -1.00 5.85
CA VAL A 100 14.26 -1.97 4.94
C VAL A 100 15.73 -2.19 5.28
N LYS A 101 16.48 -1.14 5.67
CA LYS A 101 17.88 -1.26 6.12
C LYS A 101 18.02 -2.13 7.37
N GLU A 102 17.11 -1.99 8.34
CA GLU A 102 17.14 -2.75 9.60
C GLU A 102 16.73 -4.22 9.41
N VAL A 103 15.72 -4.49 8.58
CA VAL A 103 15.16 -5.83 8.39
C VAL A 103 15.87 -6.62 7.28
N ALA A 104 16.21 -5.97 6.17
CA ALA A 104 16.63 -6.58 4.92
C ALA A 104 17.75 -5.76 4.23
N PRO A 105 18.90 -5.52 4.91
CA PRO A 105 20.03 -4.80 4.31
C PRO A 105 20.58 -5.51 3.06
N ASP A 106 20.39 -6.83 2.98
CA ASP A 106 20.75 -7.72 1.88
C ASP A 106 19.65 -7.87 0.80
N LEU A 107 18.56 -7.11 0.85
CA LEU A 107 17.42 -7.28 -0.06
C LEU A 107 17.80 -7.18 -1.55
N PHE A 108 18.76 -6.32 -1.88
CA PHE A 108 19.20 -6.07 -3.26
C PHE A 108 20.52 -6.79 -3.63
N GLU A 109 21.06 -7.63 -2.74
CA GLU A 109 22.21 -8.47 -3.06
C GLU A 109 21.86 -9.52 -4.14
N PRO A 110 22.84 -10.03 -4.91
CA PRO A 110 22.59 -11.05 -5.93
C PRO A 110 21.92 -12.29 -5.35
N ALA A 111 22.41 -12.76 -4.21
CA ALA A 111 21.80 -13.84 -3.42
C ALA A 111 20.60 -13.30 -2.64
N ALA A 112 19.39 -13.61 -3.11
CA ALA A 112 18.15 -13.16 -2.48
C ALA A 112 17.97 -13.74 -1.06
N PRO A 113 17.67 -12.94 -0.03
CA PRO A 113 17.31 -13.46 1.28
C PRO A 113 15.98 -14.21 1.22
N THR A 114 15.90 -15.39 1.85
CA THR A 114 14.68 -16.23 1.78
C THR A 114 13.53 -15.63 2.60
N VAL A 115 12.28 -15.95 2.22
CA VAL A 115 11.06 -15.59 2.99
C VAL A 115 11.22 -15.95 4.47
N VAL A 116 11.80 -17.12 4.77
CA VAL A 116 12.01 -17.61 6.14
C VAL A 116 13.07 -16.79 6.88
N ALA A 117 14.16 -16.40 6.21
CA ALA A 117 15.19 -15.54 6.81
C ALA A 117 14.63 -14.15 7.13
N LEU A 118 13.93 -13.52 6.18
CA LEU A 118 13.30 -12.21 6.37
C LEU A 118 12.21 -12.25 7.46
N ALA A 119 11.34 -13.26 7.47
CA ALA A 119 10.31 -13.43 8.49
C ALA A 119 10.91 -13.58 9.91
N ARG A 120 12.04 -14.32 10.04
CA ARG A 120 12.79 -14.46 11.30
C ARG A 120 13.52 -13.17 11.73
N ARG A 121 13.79 -12.23 10.81
CA ARG A 121 14.30 -10.89 11.16
C ARG A 121 13.15 -9.99 11.61
N LEU A 122 12.10 -9.86 10.80
CA LEU A 122 10.87 -9.12 11.12
C LEU A 122 10.29 -9.46 12.50
N TYR A 123 10.15 -10.76 12.80
CA TYR A 123 9.64 -11.24 14.08
C TYR A 123 10.53 -10.90 15.29
N ARG A 124 11.81 -10.55 15.08
CA ARG A 124 12.74 -10.13 16.14
C ARG A 124 12.92 -8.61 16.22
N SER A 125 12.77 -7.89 15.10
CA SER A 125 12.87 -6.42 15.04
C SER A 125 11.55 -5.71 15.39
N THR A 126 10.42 -6.41 15.40
CA THR A 126 9.08 -5.80 15.50
C THR A 126 8.33 -6.35 16.69
N ALA A 127 7.90 -5.47 17.60
CA ALA A 127 7.15 -5.88 18.78
C ALA A 127 5.73 -6.35 18.42
N GLY A 128 5.28 -7.45 19.02
CA GLY A 128 3.86 -7.87 19.01
C GLY A 128 3.32 -8.45 17.69
N ILE A 129 4.14 -8.74 16.68
CA ILE A 129 3.65 -9.35 15.43
C ILE A 129 3.59 -10.88 15.46
N ALA A 130 2.52 -11.46 14.92
CA ALA A 130 2.42 -12.90 14.75
C ALA A 130 3.39 -13.42 13.67
N LYS A 131 3.82 -14.69 13.80
CA LYS A 131 4.79 -15.33 12.88
C LYS A 131 4.30 -15.32 11.42
N GLU A 132 3.01 -15.57 11.18
CA GLU A 132 2.44 -15.57 9.83
C GLU A 132 2.28 -14.14 9.28
N THR A 133 2.04 -13.15 10.14
CA THR A 133 2.16 -11.73 9.75
C THR A 133 3.59 -11.43 9.28
N ALA A 134 4.61 -11.77 10.07
CA ALA A 134 6.01 -11.60 9.67
C ALA A 134 6.34 -12.30 8.34
N ARG A 135 5.76 -13.49 8.09
CA ARG A 135 5.89 -14.22 6.83
C ARG A 135 5.24 -13.50 5.64
N ARG A 136 4.00 -12.99 5.80
CA ARG A 136 3.36 -12.21 4.72
C ARG A 136 4.15 -10.94 4.40
N ARG A 137 4.61 -10.23 5.43
CA ARG A 137 5.41 -9.02 5.26
C ARG A 137 6.76 -9.30 4.58
N ALA A 138 7.37 -10.46 4.83
CA ALA A 138 8.55 -10.92 4.08
C ALA A 138 8.26 -11.18 2.59
N GLN A 139 7.06 -11.69 2.25
CA GLN A 139 6.63 -11.81 0.85
C GLN A 139 6.49 -10.43 0.18
N THR A 140 5.95 -9.43 0.87
CA THR A 140 5.84 -8.04 0.39
C THR A 140 7.20 -7.47 -0.02
N LEU A 141 8.23 -7.62 0.83
CA LEU A 141 9.59 -7.13 0.51
C LEU A 141 10.23 -7.84 -0.68
N LEU A 142 9.99 -9.15 -0.86
CA LEU A 142 10.49 -9.88 -2.02
C LEU A 142 9.71 -9.59 -3.31
N ALA A 143 8.41 -9.28 -3.22
CA ALA A 143 7.62 -8.79 -4.34
C ALA A 143 8.12 -7.39 -4.80
N TRP A 144 8.54 -6.54 -3.87
CA TRP A 144 9.21 -5.27 -4.20
C TRP A 144 10.56 -5.50 -4.88
N ARG A 145 11.36 -6.47 -4.39
CA ARG A 145 12.63 -6.86 -5.02
C ARG A 145 12.43 -7.28 -6.47
N SER A 146 11.46 -8.14 -6.78
CA SER A 146 11.21 -8.57 -8.17
C SER A 146 10.76 -7.41 -9.06
N GLN A 147 9.78 -6.60 -8.63
CA GLN A 147 9.30 -5.43 -9.40
C GLN A 147 10.39 -4.40 -9.75
N VAL A 148 11.47 -4.35 -8.98
CA VAL A 148 12.56 -3.38 -9.14
C VAL A 148 13.80 -3.97 -9.84
N LEU A 149 14.05 -5.28 -9.70
CA LEU A 149 15.21 -5.95 -10.32
C LEU A 149 14.87 -6.68 -11.62
N GLU A 150 13.71 -7.33 -11.70
CA GLU A 150 13.29 -7.99 -12.94
C GLU A 150 12.86 -6.93 -13.96
N GLN A 151 13.31 -7.11 -15.20
CA GLN A 151 12.77 -6.34 -16.30
C GLN A 151 11.30 -6.73 -16.46
N GLN A 152 10.39 -5.81 -16.15
CA GLN A 152 9.07 -5.87 -16.79
C GLN A 152 9.27 -5.56 -18.27
N LEU A 153 9.55 -6.61 -19.04
CA LEU A 153 9.16 -6.68 -20.44
C LEU A 153 7.69 -6.21 -20.49
N PRO A 154 7.31 -5.34 -21.43
CA PRO A 154 5.92 -4.92 -21.59
C PRO A 154 5.11 -6.07 -22.21
N LEU A 155 4.87 -7.13 -21.43
CA LEU A 155 4.19 -8.37 -21.83
C LEU A 155 2.77 -8.13 -22.36
N PHE A 156 2.20 -6.96 -22.09
CA PHE A 156 1.04 -6.44 -22.79
C PHE A 156 1.30 -5.00 -23.25
N PRO A 157 1.52 -4.74 -24.56
CA PRO A 157 1.28 -3.41 -25.10
C PRO A 157 -0.16 -3.02 -24.75
N ARG A 158 -0.37 -1.78 -24.28
CA ARG A 158 -1.71 -1.31 -23.87
C ARG A 158 -2.67 -1.48 -25.06
N ARG A 159 -3.55 -2.48 -24.99
CA ARG A 159 -4.58 -2.76 -26.01
C ARG A 159 -5.31 -1.44 -26.29
N PRO A 160 -5.26 -0.89 -27.52
CA PRO A 160 -5.86 0.42 -27.78
C PRO A 160 -7.35 0.31 -27.47
N ARG A 161 -7.83 1.11 -26.50
CA ARG A 161 -9.25 1.17 -26.16
C ARG A 161 -10.00 1.53 -27.45
N LYS A 162 -10.75 0.58 -28.02
CA LYS A 162 -11.46 0.73 -29.29
C LYS A 162 -12.50 1.84 -29.14
N ARG A 163 -12.08 3.06 -29.46
CA ARG A 163 -12.85 4.30 -29.37
C ARG A 163 -14.07 4.11 -30.26
N ARG A 164 -15.24 3.84 -29.67
CA ARG A 164 -16.52 3.77 -30.39
C ARG A 164 -16.89 5.18 -30.83
N ALA A 165 -16.23 5.66 -31.89
CA ALA A 165 -16.77 6.74 -32.70
C ALA A 165 -18.12 6.26 -33.26
N ALA A 166 -19.14 7.10 -33.14
CA ALA A 166 -20.44 6.87 -33.75
C ALA A 166 -20.48 7.49 -35.16
N ALA A 167 -21.60 7.25 -35.86
CA ALA A 167 -22.05 7.95 -37.06
C ALA A 167 -21.41 7.60 -38.43
N THR A 168 -22.08 6.66 -39.11
CA THR A 168 -22.65 6.79 -40.49
C THR A 168 -21.80 6.78 -41.78
N ALA A 169 -22.41 6.15 -42.80
CA ALA A 169 -22.13 6.14 -44.25
C ALA A 169 -20.82 5.45 -44.73
N GLY A 170 -20.82 4.70 -45.84
CA GLY A 170 -21.96 4.22 -46.66
C GLY A 170 -21.53 3.55 -47.98
N ALA A 171 -22.49 2.84 -48.62
CA ALA A 171 -22.44 2.25 -49.97
C ALA A 171 -21.51 1.04 -50.25
N SER A 172 -22.04 0.12 -51.05
CA SER A 172 -21.50 -1.20 -51.44
C SER A 172 -20.62 -1.16 -52.70
N VAL A 173 -19.78 -2.19 -52.90
CA VAL A 173 -19.66 -2.93 -54.19
C VAL A 173 -19.49 -4.43 -53.87
N GLU A 174 -19.87 -5.28 -54.82
CA GLU A 174 -20.03 -6.74 -54.76
C GLU A 174 -18.88 -7.48 -55.50
N ALA A 175 -18.42 -8.63 -54.97
CA ALA A 175 -17.88 -9.79 -55.73
C ALA A 175 -17.55 -10.96 -54.78
N ALA A 176 -17.67 -12.21 -55.27
CA ALA A 176 -17.29 -13.47 -54.60
C ALA A 176 -16.75 -14.45 -55.68
N PRO A 177 -16.54 -15.76 -55.42
CA PRO A 177 -16.26 -16.50 -54.18
C PRO A 177 -14.93 -17.32 -54.30
N PHE A 178 -14.55 -18.08 -53.26
CA PHE A 178 -13.81 -19.35 -53.42
C PHE A 178 -14.13 -20.33 -52.28
N ALA A 179 -13.91 -21.64 -52.49
CA ALA A 179 -14.55 -22.71 -51.71
C ALA A 179 -13.58 -23.80 -51.19
N GLY A 180 -14.07 -24.56 -50.18
CA GLY A 180 -13.46 -25.78 -49.63
C GLY A 180 -12.37 -25.57 -48.56
N ASP A 181 -12.08 -26.53 -47.68
CA ASP A 181 -12.85 -27.70 -47.23
C ASP A 181 -12.25 -28.24 -45.91
N ALA A 182 -13.05 -28.94 -45.09
CA ALA A 182 -12.67 -29.75 -43.91
C ALA A 182 -11.89 -29.04 -42.75
N ALA A 183 -11.84 -29.53 -41.51
CA ALA A 183 -12.49 -30.69 -40.87
C ALA A 183 -12.86 -30.35 -39.40
N ALA A 184 -13.83 -31.06 -38.82
CA ALA A 184 -13.99 -31.20 -37.36
C ALA A 184 -13.28 -32.48 -36.88
N PRO A 185 -12.86 -32.57 -35.60
CA PRO A 185 -13.74 -33.09 -34.53
C PRO A 185 -13.83 -32.14 -33.31
N ALA A 186 -14.91 -32.07 -32.53
CA ALA A 186 -15.41 -33.05 -31.54
C ALA A 186 -14.33 -33.44 -30.48
N ALA A 187 -14.29 -32.87 -29.26
CA ALA A 187 -15.25 -32.86 -28.14
C ALA A 187 -14.92 -33.92 -27.06
N SER A 188 -15.38 -33.69 -25.82
CA SER A 188 -15.00 -34.38 -24.56
C SER A 188 -13.58 -34.04 -24.05
N ALA A 189 -13.31 -33.92 -22.74
CA ALA A 189 -14.16 -33.73 -21.55
C ALA A 189 -13.30 -32.95 -20.51
N GLU A 190 -13.80 -31.87 -19.91
CA GLU A 190 -14.44 -31.86 -18.58
C GLU A 190 -13.59 -32.45 -17.44
N THR A 191 -13.13 -31.59 -16.53
CA THR A 191 -12.88 -31.93 -15.11
C THR A 191 -13.06 -30.64 -14.28
N ALA A 192 -13.63 -30.76 -13.08
CA ALA A 192 -14.27 -29.65 -12.37
C ALA A 192 -13.30 -28.62 -11.71
N PRO A 193 -13.74 -27.36 -11.50
CA PRO A 193 -13.00 -26.38 -10.72
C PRO A 193 -13.04 -26.71 -9.21
N PHE A 194 -11.90 -26.53 -8.53
CA PHE A 194 -11.84 -26.72 -7.07
C PHE A 194 -12.37 -25.48 -6.33
N ALA A 195 -13.68 -25.47 -6.05
CA ALA A 195 -14.28 -24.53 -5.11
C ALA A 195 -13.87 -24.91 -3.67
N GLY A 196 -12.89 -24.19 -3.12
CA GLY A 196 -12.55 -24.26 -1.70
C GLY A 196 -13.50 -23.38 -0.90
N ASP A 197 -14.58 -23.97 -0.40
CA ASP A 197 -15.69 -23.25 0.23
C ASP A 197 -15.40 -22.77 1.67
N GLU A 198 -16.33 -21.96 2.16
CA GLU A 198 -16.41 -21.28 3.45
C GLU A 198 -15.97 -22.11 4.68
N ALA A 199 -15.22 -21.46 5.57
CA ALA A 199 -14.97 -21.89 6.94
C ALA A 199 -15.01 -20.69 7.89
N ALA A 200 -16.19 -20.09 8.06
CA ALA A 200 -16.41 -18.98 8.97
C ALA A 200 -16.50 -19.45 10.43
N PRO A 201 -15.71 -18.90 11.38
CA PRO A 201 -16.02 -19.01 12.80
C PRO A 201 -17.17 -18.07 13.16
N ALA A 202 -18.15 -18.58 13.92
CA ALA A 202 -19.38 -17.87 14.27
C ALA A 202 -19.16 -16.69 15.26
N PRO A 203 -20.05 -15.68 15.29
CA PRO A 203 -19.99 -14.59 16.25
C PRO A 203 -20.50 -15.00 17.64
N GLY A 204 -19.56 -15.31 18.55
CA GLY A 204 -19.77 -15.43 19.99
C GLY A 204 -18.42 -15.32 20.72
N GLU A 205 -18.33 -14.80 21.94
CA GLU A 205 -19.37 -14.30 22.86
C GLU A 205 -19.06 -12.87 23.34
N ALA A 206 -20.09 -12.17 23.82
CA ALA A 206 -19.94 -10.83 24.40
C ALA A 206 -19.49 -10.90 25.88
N THR A 207 -18.19 -11.09 26.11
CA THR A 207 -17.62 -10.99 27.47
C THR A 207 -17.56 -9.53 27.93
N SER A 208 -18.69 -9.06 28.46
CA SER A 208 -18.76 -7.84 29.27
C SER A 208 -17.82 -7.95 30.47
N LEU A 209 -16.97 -6.96 30.68
CA LEU A 209 -16.29 -6.71 31.96
C LEU A 209 -16.75 -5.35 32.51
N PRO A 210 -16.82 -5.20 33.84
CA PRO A 210 -17.83 -4.33 34.44
C PRO A 210 -17.48 -2.84 34.41
N VAL A 211 -18.53 -2.02 34.21
CA VAL A 211 -18.55 -0.63 34.66
C VAL A 211 -18.53 -0.63 36.20
N ALA A 212 -17.56 0.06 36.80
CA ALA A 212 -17.56 0.34 38.23
C ALA A 212 -18.46 1.56 38.52
N PRO A 213 -19.44 1.47 39.45
CA PRO A 213 -20.25 2.60 39.87
C PRO A 213 -19.68 3.29 41.13
N GLY A 214 -19.82 4.62 41.19
CA GLY A 214 -19.47 5.42 42.37
C GLY A 214 -17.97 5.70 42.55
N GLU A 215 -17.58 6.68 43.36
CA GLU A 215 -18.41 7.62 44.15
C GLU A 215 -18.01 9.07 43.87
N SER A 216 -19.01 9.96 43.88
CA SER A 216 -18.79 11.39 44.01
C SER A 216 -18.71 11.73 45.50
N ASP A 217 -17.63 12.37 45.94
CA ASP A 217 -17.71 13.25 47.11
C ASP A 217 -16.86 14.51 46.91
N ALA A 218 -17.40 15.64 47.34
CA ALA A 218 -16.78 16.96 47.30
C ALA A 218 -17.49 17.93 48.26
N PRO A 219 -16.84 18.26 49.38
CA PRO A 219 -16.82 19.64 49.90
C PRO A 219 -15.36 20.14 49.95
N ALA A 220 -14.97 21.31 49.44
CA ALA A 220 -15.49 22.69 49.56
C ALA A 220 -14.83 23.49 50.71
N ALA A 221 -14.46 24.75 50.39
CA ALA A 221 -13.71 25.71 51.23
C ALA A 221 -12.24 25.29 51.54
N ASP A 222 -11.27 26.20 51.65
CA ASP A 222 -11.41 27.61 52.04
C ASP A 222 -10.50 28.61 51.26
N ARG A 223 -10.72 29.91 51.50
CA ARG A 223 -10.02 31.10 50.96
C ARG A 223 -9.72 32.07 52.12
N PRO A 224 -8.81 33.07 52.00
CA PRO A 224 -8.51 33.84 50.79
C PRO A 224 -7.05 33.69 50.27
N ALA A 225 -6.05 34.58 50.35
CA ALA A 225 -5.90 35.91 50.93
C ALA A 225 -5.18 36.90 49.97
N GLN A 226 -4.54 37.93 50.54
CA GLN A 226 -3.79 39.02 49.91
C GLN A 226 -2.28 38.87 50.30
N ALA A 227 -1.29 39.65 49.82
CA ALA A 227 -1.36 40.98 49.24
C ALA A 227 -0.06 41.43 48.54
N ARG A 228 -0.15 42.46 47.67
CA ARG A 228 0.87 43.51 47.37
C ARG A 228 2.20 43.05 46.72
N ARG A 229 2.88 43.78 45.83
CA ARG A 229 2.73 45.16 45.28
C ARG A 229 3.49 45.24 43.93
N ALA A 230 3.31 46.33 43.18
CA ALA A 230 4.04 46.65 41.93
C ALA A 230 4.84 47.98 42.12
N PRO A 231 5.31 48.68 41.06
CA PRO A 231 6.04 48.25 39.85
C PRO A 231 7.39 49.00 39.65
N GLY A 232 8.31 48.44 38.86
CA GLY A 232 9.51 49.14 38.40
C GLY A 232 9.39 49.72 36.98
N ARG A 233 9.16 51.03 36.84
CA ARG A 233 9.35 51.74 35.56
C ARG A 233 10.81 52.16 35.43
N SER A 234 11.39 52.01 34.25
CA SER A 234 12.31 53.04 33.73
C SER A 234 12.30 53.10 32.21
N ARG A 235 12.07 54.31 31.68
CA ARG A 235 12.32 54.70 30.28
C ARG A 235 13.05 56.04 30.36
N ARG A 236 14.22 56.12 29.74
CA ARG A 236 14.72 57.30 29.03
C ARG A 236 15.81 56.86 28.06
#